data_AF-X1U5Q6-F1
#
_entry.id   AF-X1U5Q6-F1
#
_cell.length_a   1.000
_cell.length_b   1.000
_cell.length_c   1.000
_cell.angle_alpha   90.00
_cell.angle_beta   90.00
_cell.angle_gamma   90.00
#
_symmetry.space_group_name_H-M   'P 1'
#
loop_
_entity.id
_entity.type
_entity.pdbx_description
1 polymer ?
#
loop_
_entity_poly.entity_id
_entity_poly.type
_entity_poly.pdbx_seq_one_letter_code
_entity_poly.pdbx_strand_id
1 'polypeptide(L)'
;EHETADLRLVKLFGANLPNFVGIYEKPNEPGREIVIGGYGVGTGAPLKTNGKTYGYEWAHIDSRALRIGTNRIESTQDDNELEGLTSDVIIADFDGLHEGSPTTYETIPAVYDSGGGWFVKQRRTWKLAGLSRAVEPHYEQGHDDDPNHVLYESWFRDRSDPSTADADYFDAVRISSYAQWINDRIPSVLPGDLNGDDEVDIADFSVFARQWPRTDCQPPNPCLGADSEPDGDVDWLDLAKFASHWLTANPPH
;
A
#
# COMPACT_ATOMS: atom_id res chain seq x y z
N GLU A 1 0.83 -15.56 3.96
CA GLU A 1 -0.40 -15.23 3.20
C GLU A 1 -1.59 -15.32 4.14
N HIS A 2 -2.59 -14.46 3.97
CA HIS A 2 -3.86 -14.58 4.72
C HIS A 2 -4.65 -15.78 4.18
N GLU A 3 -5.39 -16.49 5.03
CA GLU A 3 -6.03 -17.76 4.63
C GLU A 3 -7.10 -17.59 3.56
N THR A 4 -7.74 -16.41 3.51
CA THR A 4 -8.87 -16.13 2.62
C THR A 4 -8.71 -14.87 1.78
N ALA A 5 -7.91 -13.91 2.26
CA ALA A 5 -7.87 -12.56 1.68
C ALA A 5 -6.73 -12.45 0.69
N ASP A 6 -6.87 -11.54 -0.28
CA ASP A 6 -5.81 -11.20 -1.22
C ASP A 6 -4.74 -10.33 -0.54
N LEU A 7 -4.08 -10.91 0.48
CA LEU A 7 -3.14 -10.23 1.35
C LEU A 7 -1.96 -11.14 1.69
N ARG A 8 -0.76 -10.63 1.43
CA ARG A 8 0.50 -11.32 1.73
C ARG A 8 1.44 -10.38 2.48
N LEU A 9 2.12 -10.92 3.47
CA LEU A 9 3.22 -10.26 4.16
C LEU A 9 4.53 -10.84 3.64
N VAL A 10 5.48 -9.95 3.36
CA VAL A 10 6.82 -10.31 2.91
C VAL A 10 7.80 -9.58 3.81
N LYS A 11 8.73 -10.33 4.42
CA LYS A 11 9.89 -9.75 5.10
C LYS A 11 10.95 -9.44 4.04
N LEU A 12 11.47 -8.22 4.05
CA LEU A 12 12.58 -7.83 3.19
C LEU A 12 13.90 -8.01 3.94
N PHE A 13 14.80 -8.83 3.40
CA PHE A 13 16.12 -9.08 3.96
C PHE A 13 17.06 -7.89 3.69
N GLY A 14 17.74 -7.39 4.73
CA GLY A 14 18.70 -6.29 4.61
C GLY A 14 18.10 -4.96 4.12
N ALA A 15 16.78 -4.80 4.18
CA ALA A 15 16.11 -3.57 3.76
C ALA A 15 16.24 -2.49 4.84
N ASN A 16 16.85 -1.36 4.46
CA ASN A 16 16.85 -0.15 5.27
C ASN A 16 15.87 0.86 4.67
N LEU A 17 14.62 0.82 5.12
CA LEU A 17 13.57 1.76 4.71
C LEU A 17 13.47 2.88 5.77
N PRO A 18 14.25 3.97 5.66
CA PRO A 18 14.26 5.04 6.68
C PRO A 18 12.94 5.79 6.77
N ASN A 19 12.10 5.67 5.74
CA ASN A 19 10.79 6.27 5.68
C ASN A 19 9.77 5.16 5.37
N PHE A 20 8.88 4.91 6.32
CA PHE A 20 7.74 4.02 6.15
C PHE A 20 6.52 4.65 6.81
N VAL A 21 5.35 4.11 6.49
CA VAL A 21 4.11 4.45 7.17
C VAL A 21 3.57 3.21 7.86
N GLY A 22 2.96 3.38 9.03
CA GLY A 22 2.24 2.29 9.68
C GLY A 22 0.89 2.03 9.00
N ILE A 23 0.22 0.97 9.44
CA ILE A 23 -1.13 0.63 8.99
C ILE A 23 -2.19 1.49 9.69
N TYR A 24 -3.34 1.62 9.03
CA TYR A 24 -4.53 2.26 9.56
C TYR A 24 -5.43 1.18 10.19
N GLU A 25 -5.67 1.30 11.50
CA GLU A 25 -6.28 0.22 12.29
C GLU A 25 -7.72 0.50 12.72
N LYS A 26 -8.27 1.66 12.35
CA LYS A 26 -9.61 2.05 12.82
C LYS A 26 -10.66 1.68 11.78
N PRO A 27 -11.85 1.20 12.18
CA PRO A 27 -12.91 0.82 11.25
C PRO A 27 -13.77 2.02 10.80
N ASN A 28 -13.18 3.22 10.70
CA ASN A 28 -13.90 4.44 10.36
C ASN A 28 -13.36 5.12 9.09
N GLU A 29 -13.17 4.30 8.06
CA GLU A 29 -12.72 4.68 6.72
C GLU A 29 -13.74 5.49 5.92
N PRO A 30 -15.04 5.15 5.90
CA PRO A 30 -16.01 5.88 5.07
C PRO A 30 -16.01 7.40 5.34
N GLY A 31 -16.12 8.17 4.26
CA GLY A 31 -16.04 9.63 4.21
C GLY A 31 -14.63 10.21 4.24
N ARG A 32 -13.58 9.40 4.41
CA ARG A 32 -12.19 9.90 4.45
C ARG A 32 -11.62 10.11 3.06
N GLU A 33 -10.92 11.22 2.91
CA GLU A 33 -10.06 11.44 1.75
C GLU A 33 -8.81 10.56 1.85
N ILE A 34 -8.41 10.00 0.70
CA ILE A 34 -7.26 9.14 0.52
C ILE A 34 -6.32 9.71 -0.52
N VAL A 35 -5.03 9.39 -0.37
CA VAL A 35 -4.05 9.46 -1.46
C VAL A 35 -3.86 8.05 -1.98
N ILE A 36 -4.06 7.85 -3.28
CA ILE A 36 -3.87 6.58 -3.97
C ILE A 36 -2.54 6.66 -4.71
N GLY A 37 -1.72 5.61 -4.62
CA GLY A 37 -0.45 5.49 -5.32
C GLY A 37 -0.25 4.09 -5.90
N GLY A 38 0.08 4.00 -7.19
CA GLY A 38 0.28 2.74 -7.91
C GLY A 38 1.19 2.88 -9.12
N TYR A 39 1.55 1.75 -9.73
CA TYR A 39 2.35 1.69 -10.95
C TYR A 39 1.67 0.83 -12.02
N GLY A 40 0.80 1.45 -12.80
CA GLY A 40 -0.01 0.80 -13.82
C GLY A 40 0.11 1.48 -15.17
N VAL A 41 -0.90 1.28 -16.01
CA VAL A 41 -1.01 1.96 -17.30
C VAL A 41 -1.33 3.45 -17.13
N GLY A 42 -0.78 4.27 -18.01
CA GLY A 42 -0.96 5.72 -17.98
C GLY A 42 -2.37 6.18 -18.36
N THR A 43 -2.57 7.49 -18.38
CA THR A 43 -3.79 8.12 -18.91
C THR A 43 -3.66 8.29 -20.42
N GLY A 44 -4.67 7.84 -21.16
CA GLY A 44 -4.81 7.95 -22.61
C GLY A 44 -5.72 9.12 -23.02
N ALA A 45 -6.42 8.96 -24.16
CA ALA A 45 -7.23 10.02 -24.72
C ALA A 45 -8.53 10.26 -23.93
N PRO A 46 -9.05 11.50 -23.87
CA PRO A 46 -10.36 11.77 -23.29
C PRO A 46 -11.48 11.12 -24.11
N LEU A 47 -12.38 10.42 -23.43
CA LEU A 47 -13.54 9.79 -24.02
C LEU A 47 -14.70 10.77 -24.13
N LYS A 48 -15.36 10.81 -25.30
CA LYS A 48 -16.38 11.83 -25.59
C LYS A 48 -17.58 11.28 -26.35
N THR A 49 -18.76 11.71 -25.94
CA THR A 49 -20.01 11.56 -26.69
C THR A 49 -20.62 12.94 -26.92
N ASN A 50 -20.95 13.27 -28.17
CA ASN A 50 -21.47 14.59 -28.56
C ASN A 50 -20.63 15.78 -28.06
N GLY A 51 -19.30 15.61 -28.00
CA GLY A 51 -18.36 16.64 -27.56
C GLY A 51 -18.25 16.82 -26.04
N LYS A 52 -19.05 16.12 -25.23
CA LYS A 52 -18.93 16.08 -23.78
C LYS A 52 -18.00 14.96 -23.35
N THR A 53 -17.06 15.25 -22.46
CA THR A 53 -16.15 14.25 -21.89
C THR A 53 -16.85 13.45 -20.80
N TYR A 54 -16.76 12.12 -20.86
CA TYR A 54 -17.33 11.21 -19.87
C TYR A 54 -16.30 10.35 -19.14
N GLY A 55 -15.05 10.33 -19.61
CA GLY A 55 -14.00 9.49 -19.06
C GLY A 55 -12.68 9.67 -19.81
N TYR A 56 -11.79 8.70 -19.66
CA TYR A 56 -10.57 8.60 -20.46
C TYR A 56 -10.19 7.13 -20.74
N GLU A 57 -9.55 6.90 -21.87
CA GLU A 57 -8.89 5.62 -22.18
C GLU A 57 -7.68 5.47 -21.27
N TRP A 58 -7.38 4.26 -20.82
CA TRP A 58 -6.06 3.96 -20.30
C TRP A 58 -5.06 3.90 -21.46
N ALA A 59 -3.83 4.33 -21.21
CA ALA A 59 -2.77 4.27 -22.21
C ALA A 59 -2.43 2.81 -22.58
N HIS A 60 -1.63 2.62 -23.63
CA HIS A 60 -1.23 1.30 -24.10
C HIS A 60 -0.69 0.42 -22.95
N ILE A 61 -0.96 -0.88 -22.99
CA ILE A 61 -0.65 -1.82 -21.89
C ILE A 61 0.84 -1.93 -21.55
N ASP A 62 1.70 -1.62 -22.52
CA ASP A 62 3.16 -1.55 -22.31
C ASP A 62 3.62 -0.24 -21.63
N SER A 63 2.72 0.73 -21.47
CA SER A 63 3.00 1.94 -20.71
C SER A 63 3.03 1.59 -19.22
N ARG A 64 4.07 2.06 -18.54
CA ARG A 64 4.13 2.03 -17.07
C ARG A 64 4.30 3.45 -16.57
N ALA A 65 3.34 3.90 -15.79
CA ALA A 65 3.34 5.23 -15.21
C ALA A 65 3.05 5.14 -13.71
N LEU A 66 3.81 5.92 -12.94
CA LEU A 66 3.43 6.22 -11.57
C LEU A 66 2.12 7.02 -11.59
N ARG A 67 1.09 6.49 -10.95
CA ARG A 67 -0.19 7.18 -10.77
C ARG A 67 -0.32 7.57 -9.31
N ILE A 68 -0.47 8.87 -9.06
CA ILE A 68 -0.73 9.41 -7.73
C ILE A 68 -1.87 10.42 -7.86
N GLY A 69 -2.88 10.28 -7.01
CA GLY A 69 -3.98 11.22 -6.91
C GLY A 69 -4.73 11.04 -5.60
N THR A 70 -5.89 11.67 -5.52
CA THR A 70 -6.77 11.63 -4.36
C THR A 70 -8.11 11.03 -4.74
N ASN A 71 -8.83 10.52 -3.74
CA ASN A 71 -10.23 10.10 -3.85
C ASN A 71 -10.86 10.11 -2.44
N ARG A 72 -12.11 9.71 -2.29
CA ARG A 72 -12.81 9.51 -1.02
C ARG A 72 -13.26 8.06 -0.88
N ILE A 73 -13.10 7.50 0.32
CA ILE A 73 -13.69 6.20 0.62
C ILE A 73 -15.18 6.42 0.85
N GLU A 74 -16.02 5.84 0.00
CA GLU A 74 -17.47 5.97 0.08
C GLU A 74 -18.09 4.92 0.99
N SER A 75 -17.61 3.68 0.90
CA SER A 75 -18.15 2.58 1.68
C SER A 75 -17.13 1.49 2.00
N THR A 76 -17.58 0.50 2.76
CA THR A 76 -16.84 -0.72 3.07
C THR A 76 -17.75 -1.91 2.81
N GLN A 77 -17.17 -3.03 2.41
CA GLN A 77 -17.87 -4.30 2.31
C GLN A 77 -17.01 -5.39 2.92
N ASP A 78 -17.58 -6.14 3.85
CA ASP A 78 -16.94 -7.31 4.43
C ASP A 78 -17.23 -8.54 3.56
N ASP A 79 -16.34 -9.52 3.58
CA ASP A 79 -16.47 -10.79 2.84
C ASP A 79 -16.72 -10.63 1.32
N ASN A 80 -16.06 -9.67 0.66
CA ASN A 80 -16.18 -9.49 -0.78
C ASN A 80 -15.34 -10.53 -1.55
N GLU A 81 -16.00 -11.38 -2.34
CA GLU A 81 -15.37 -12.43 -3.14
C GLU A 81 -14.96 -11.93 -4.53
N LEU A 82 -13.69 -12.11 -4.88
CA LEU A 82 -13.14 -11.85 -6.20
C LEU A 82 -12.12 -12.95 -6.55
N GLU A 83 -12.30 -13.59 -7.70
CA GLU A 83 -11.41 -14.66 -8.21
C GLU A 83 -11.10 -15.78 -7.19
N GLY A 84 -12.07 -16.10 -6.32
CA GLY A 84 -11.92 -17.15 -5.29
C GLY A 84 -11.17 -16.71 -4.02
N LEU A 85 -10.86 -15.42 -3.90
CA LEU A 85 -10.35 -14.81 -2.67
C LEU A 85 -11.43 -13.93 -2.04
N THR A 86 -11.60 -14.05 -0.74
CA THR A 86 -12.59 -13.31 0.05
C THR A 86 -11.88 -12.28 0.91
N SER A 87 -12.05 -11.00 0.56
CA SER A 87 -11.43 -9.87 1.26
C SER A 87 -12.47 -8.88 1.76
N ASP A 88 -12.26 -8.31 2.94
CA ASP A 88 -12.91 -7.08 3.34
C ASP A 88 -12.31 -5.95 2.50
N VAL A 89 -13.15 -5.04 2.02
CA VAL A 89 -12.73 -3.97 1.11
C VAL A 89 -13.22 -2.60 1.54
N ILE A 90 -12.43 -1.59 1.18
CA ILE A 90 -12.86 -0.19 1.09
C ILE A 90 -13.18 0.10 -0.37
N ILE A 91 -14.26 0.85 -0.61
CA ILE A 91 -14.80 1.14 -1.95
C ILE A 91 -14.82 2.65 -2.14
N ALA A 92 -14.42 3.08 -3.33
CA ALA A 92 -14.45 4.45 -3.81
C ALA A 92 -15.00 4.48 -5.24
N ASP A 93 -15.34 5.67 -5.74
CA ASP A 93 -15.83 5.89 -7.09
C ASP A 93 -15.07 7.01 -7.80
N PHE A 94 -15.07 7.00 -9.14
CA PHE A 94 -14.35 7.99 -9.92
C PHE A 94 -15.25 9.17 -10.27
N ASP A 95 -15.29 10.17 -9.39
CA ASP A 95 -16.19 11.31 -9.56
C ASP A 95 -15.74 12.32 -10.63
N GLY A 96 -16.71 12.84 -11.37
CA GLY A 96 -16.48 13.86 -12.39
C GLY A 96 -16.33 15.26 -11.80
N LEU A 97 -15.60 16.15 -12.49
CA LEU A 97 -15.56 17.56 -12.08
C LEU A 97 -16.99 18.15 -12.07
N HIS A 98 -17.45 18.56 -10.87
CA HIS A 98 -18.79 19.05 -10.56
C HIS A 98 -19.91 17.99 -10.43
N GLU A 99 -19.57 16.72 -10.34
CA GLU A 99 -20.49 15.60 -10.12
C GLU A 99 -20.02 14.80 -8.91
N GLY A 100 -20.95 14.35 -8.06
CA GLY A 100 -20.59 13.66 -6.82
C GLY A 100 -19.86 14.55 -5.81
N SER A 101 -18.79 14.03 -5.20
CA SER A 101 -17.96 14.68 -4.19
C SER A 101 -16.45 14.58 -4.52
N PRO A 102 -16.03 15.03 -5.72
CA PRO A 102 -14.69 14.77 -6.23
C PRO A 102 -13.65 15.49 -5.39
N THR A 103 -12.48 14.88 -5.32
CA THR A 103 -11.30 15.51 -4.73
C THR A 103 -10.59 16.40 -5.75
N THR A 104 -9.65 17.24 -5.29
CA THR A 104 -8.94 18.19 -6.17
C THR A 104 -8.08 17.49 -7.22
N TYR A 105 -7.53 16.31 -6.88
CA TYR A 105 -6.69 15.51 -7.76
C TYR A 105 -7.31 14.12 -7.97
N GLU A 106 -8.61 14.10 -8.27
CA GLU A 106 -9.39 12.87 -8.41
C GLU A 106 -8.71 11.86 -9.33
N THR A 107 -8.58 10.63 -8.84
CA THR A 107 -8.03 9.51 -9.60
C THR A 107 -8.74 8.21 -9.25
N ILE A 108 -8.66 7.29 -10.20
CA ILE A 108 -8.99 5.87 -10.07
C ILE A 108 -7.73 5.06 -10.44
N PRO A 109 -7.50 3.88 -9.83
CA PRO A 109 -6.48 2.94 -10.29
C PRO A 109 -6.73 2.51 -11.75
N ALA A 110 -5.72 1.96 -12.40
CA ALA A 110 -5.87 1.35 -13.72
C ALA A 110 -5.35 -0.09 -13.71
N VAL A 111 -5.42 -0.76 -14.85
CA VAL A 111 -4.77 -2.07 -15.00
C VAL A 111 -3.30 -1.99 -14.57
N TYR A 112 -2.86 -3.03 -13.88
CA TYR A 112 -1.53 -3.16 -13.27
C TYR A 112 -1.25 -2.29 -12.03
N ASP A 113 -2.21 -1.50 -11.54
CA ASP A 113 -2.07 -0.83 -10.23
C ASP A 113 -2.34 -1.76 -9.03
N SER A 114 -2.60 -3.05 -9.23
CA SER A 114 -2.86 -4.03 -8.16
C SER A 114 -1.77 -4.03 -7.08
N GLY A 115 -2.18 -4.01 -5.82
CA GLY A 115 -1.28 -3.86 -4.66
C GLY A 115 -0.81 -2.42 -4.41
N GLY A 116 -1.22 -1.44 -5.22
CA GLY A 116 -0.97 -0.02 -4.99
C GLY A 116 -1.54 0.47 -3.66
N GLY A 117 -0.83 1.36 -2.96
CA GLY A 117 -1.19 1.78 -1.61
C GLY A 117 -2.22 2.92 -1.57
N TRP A 118 -3.20 2.78 -0.68
CA TRP A 118 -4.19 3.82 -0.37
C TRP A 118 -3.92 4.36 1.03
N PHE A 119 -3.67 5.66 1.14
CA PHE A 119 -3.20 6.28 2.37
C PHE A 119 -4.23 7.26 2.93
N VAL A 120 -4.61 7.03 4.19
CA VAL A 120 -5.43 7.95 4.97
C VAL A 120 -4.55 8.80 5.87
N LYS A 121 -4.86 10.10 5.98
CA LYS A 121 -4.23 10.96 6.98
C LYS A 121 -4.93 10.82 8.33
N GLN A 122 -4.22 10.31 9.33
CA GLN A 122 -4.68 10.29 10.72
C GLN A 122 -3.93 11.35 11.53
N ARG A 123 -4.62 12.43 11.91
CA ARG A 123 -4.03 13.62 12.54
C ARG A 123 -2.95 14.23 11.64
N ARG A 124 -1.66 13.95 11.90
CA ARG A 124 -0.51 14.47 11.14
C ARG A 124 0.30 13.37 10.45
N THR A 125 -0.15 12.12 10.52
CA THR A 125 0.60 10.96 10.05
C THR A 125 -0.21 10.23 8.98
N TRP A 126 0.42 9.91 7.86
CA TRP A 126 -0.15 9.05 6.83
C TRP A 126 -0.11 7.60 7.30
N LYS A 127 -1.17 6.85 6.99
CA LYS A 127 -1.32 5.44 7.34
C LYS A 127 -1.88 4.68 6.15
N LEU A 128 -1.38 3.48 5.90
CA LEU A 128 -1.88 2.59 4.84
C LEU A 128 -3.26 2.05 5.24
N ALA A 129 -4.28 2.34 4.45
CA ALA A 129 -5.66 1.93 4.69
C ALA A 129 -6.15 0.87 3.69
N GLY A 130 -5.59 0.82 2.50
CA GLY A 130 -5.96 -0.16 1.49
C GLY A 130 -4.83 -0.51 0.53
N LEU A 131 -5.00 -1.66 -0.16
CA LEU A 131 -4.20 -2.08 -1.30
C LEU A 131 -5.12 -2.27 -2.51
N SER A 132 -4.90 -1.53 -3.60
CA SER A 132 -5.71 -1.58 -4.83
C SER A 132 -5.94 -3.02 -5.26
N ARG A 133 -7.19 -3.39 -5.49
CA ARG A 133 -7.55 -4.76 -5.86
C ARG A 133 -8.30 -4.81 -7.17
N ALA A 134 -9.42 -4.07 -7.29
CA ALA A 134 -10.25 -4.09 -8.48
C ALA A 134 -10.71 -2.70 -8.92
N VAL A 135 -11.07 -2.60 -10.19
CA VAL A 135 -11.72 -1.46 -10.83
C VAL A 135 -12.86 -2.01 -11.68
N GLU A 136 -13.92 -1.24 -11.85
CA GLU A 136 -15.06 -1.61 -12.69
C GLU A 136 -14.62 -1.86 -14.14
N PRO A 137 -14.93 -3.05 -14.71
CA PRO A 137 -14.59 -3.35 -16.09
C PRO A 137 -15.65 -2.82 -17.04
N HIS A 138 -15.19 -2.23 -18.15
CA HIS A 138 -16.04 -1.89 -19.29
C HIS A 138 -15.83 -2.89 -20.42
N TYR A 139 -16.87 -3.19 -21.18
CA TYR A 139 -16.82 -4.16 -22.27
C TYR A 139 -17.29 -3.57 -23.59
N GLU A 140 -16.80 -4.13 -24.70
CA GLU A 140 -17.34 -3.85 -26.01
C GLU A 140 -18.83 -4.22 -26.06
N GLN A 141 -19.63 -3.42 -26.77
CA GLN A 141 -21.08 -3.60 -26.81
C GLN A 141 -21.46 -5.02 -27.24
N GLY A 142 -22.23 -5.71 -26.40
CA GLY A 142 -22.67 -7.10 -26.66
C GLY A 142 -21.69 -8.16 -26.16
N HIS A 143 -20.68 -7.76 -25.38
CA HIS A 143 -19.66 -8.63 -24.79
C HIS A 143 -19.54 -8.42 -23.26
N ASP A 144 -20.67 -8.15 -22.60
CA ASP A 144 -20.75 -7.70 -21.19
C ASP A 144 -20.12 -8.69 -20.17
N ASP A 145 -19.82 -9.93 -20.59
CA ASP A 145 -19.18 -10.98 -19.79
C ASP A 145 -17.96 -11.63 -20.47
N ASP A 146 -17.45 -11.06 -21.56
CA ASP A 146 -16.30 -11.62 -22.29
C ASP A 146 -14.98 -10.95 -21.87
N PRO A 147 -14.10 -11.65 -21.12
CA PRO A 147 -12.83 -11.10 -20.67
C PRO A 147 -11.87 -10.75 -21.82
N ASN A 148 -12.14 -11.19 -23.05
CA ASN A 148 -11.35 -10.83 -24.23
C ASN A 148 -11.77 -9.50 -24.88
N HIS A 149 -12.87 -8.91 -24.42
CA HIS A 149 -13.46 -7.68 -24.98
C HIS A 149 -13.52 -6.54 -23.95
N VAL A 150 -12.67 -6.58 -22.94
CA VAL A 150 -12.52 -5.50 -21.95
C VAL A 150 -12.00 -4.24 -22.64
N LEU A 151 -12.69 -3.13 -22.41
CA LEU A 151 -12.27 -1.80 -22.76
C LEU A 151 -11.43 -1.24 -21.60
N TYR A 152 -10.21 -0.81 -21.93
CA TYR A 152 -9.31 -0.20 -20.96
C TYR A 152 -9.62 1.29 -20.81
N GLU A 153 -10.61 1.60 -19.98
CA GLU A 153 -11.13 2.94 -19.79
C GLU A 153 -11.59 3.17 -18.35
N SER A 154 -11.72 4.44 -17.97
CA SER A 154 -12.44 4.82 -16.75
C SER A 154 -13.44 5.94 -16.99
N TRP A 155 -14.62 5.83 -16.40
CA TRP A 155 -15.75 6.72 -16.58
C TRP A 155 -16.12 7.43 -15.27
N PHE A 156 -16.62 8.65 -15.43
CA PHE A 156 -17.30 9.42 -14.38
C PHE A 156 -18.74 9.79 -14.78
N ARG A 157 -19.16 9.41 -15.99
CA ARG A 157 -20.43 9.71 -16.65
C ARG A 157 -20.81 8.60 -17.62
N ASP A 158 -22.11 8.48 -17.85
CA ASP A 158 -22.66 7.50 -18.79
C ASP A 158 -22.15 7.78 -20.22
N ARG A 159 -21.67 6.73 -20.88
CA ARG A 159 -21.13 6.79 -22.24
C ARG A 159 -22.15 7.24 -23.28
N SER A 160 -23.41 6.84 -23.13
CA SER A 160 -24.52 7.13 -24.05
C SER A 160 -25.15 8.51 -23.80
N ASP A 161 -25.20 8.92 -22.54
CA ASP A 161 -25.65 10.23 -22.07
C ASP A 161 -24.66 10.84 -21.06
N PRO A 162 -23.63 11.56 -21.53
CA PRO A 162 -22.68 12.25 -20.66
C PRO A 162 -23.25 13.43 -19.85
N SER A 163 -24.58 13.57 -19.74
CA SER A 163 -25.20 14.44 -18.74
C SER A 163 -25.63 13.70 -17.47
N THR A 164 -25.55 12.37 -17.48
CA THR A 164 -25.85 11.50 -16.36
C THR A 164 -24.54 11.04 -15.73
N ALA A 165 -24.40 11.21 -14.41
CA ALA A 165 -23.27 10.69 -13.64
C ALA A 165 -23.35 9.15 -13.60
N ASP A 166 -22.22 8.52 -13.84
CA ASP A 166 -22.04 7.06 -13.85
C ASP A 166 -20.56 6.83 -13.55
N ALA A 167 -20.24 6.97 -12.27
CA ALA A 167 -18.87 6.92 -11.78
C ALA A 167 -18.44 5.48 -11.59
N ASP A 168 -17.28 5.14 -12.14
CA ASP A 168 -16.72 3.80 -11.99
C ASP A 168 -16.40 3.51 -10.54
N TYR A 169 -16.82 2.35 -10.07
CA TYR A 169 -16.43 1.85 -8.76
C TYR A 169 -15.06 1.19 -8.81
N PHE A 170 -14.36 1.27 -7.69
CA PHE A 170 -13.11 0.55 -7.49
C PHE A 170 -12.88 0.28 -6.01
N ASP A 171 -12.09 -0.75 -5.73
CA ASP A 171 -11.89 -1.23 -4.38
C ASP A 171 -10.45 -1.57 -4.04
N ALA A 172 -10.21 -1.65 -2.75
CA ALA A 172 -8.94 -2.05 -2.18
C ALA A 172 -9.16 -2.96 -0.97
N VAL A 173 -8.26 -3.93 -0.77
CA VAL A 173 -8.23 -4.78 0.43
C VAL A 173 -8.10 -3.88 1.66
N ARG A 174 -9.06 -3.97 2.58
CA ARG A 174 -9.20 -3.12 3.76
C ARG A 174 -8.21 -3.53 4.84
N ILE A 175 -7.18 -2.71 5.05
CA ILE A 175 -6.09 -3.06 5.98
C ILE A 175 -6.54 -3.13 7.44
N SER A 176 -7.52 -2.31 7.86
CA SER A 176 -7.94 -2.28 9.27
C SER A 176 -8.59 -3.59 9.72
N SER A 177 -9.32 -4.27 8.83
CA SER A 177 -9.91 -5.60 9.09
C SER A 177 -8.86 -6.65 9.44
N TYR A 178 -7.66 -6.54 8.83
CA TYR A 178 -6.56 -7.48 9.03
C TYR A 178 -5.50 -6.96 10.00
N ALA A 179 -5.70 -5.81 10.64
CA ALA A 179 -4.67 -5.17 11.46
C ALA A 179 -4.11 -6.07 12.55
N GLN A 180 -4.97 -6.82 13.25
CA GLN A 180 -4.54 -7.77 14.27
C GLN A 180 -3.68 -8.89 13.66
N TRP A 181 -4.16 -9.53 12.58
CA TRP A 181 -3.44 -10.57 11.87
C TRP A 181 -2.08 -10.10 11.36
N ILE A 182 -1.99 -8.87 10.84
CA ILE A 182 -0.76 -8.22 10.39
C ILE A 182 0.19 -8.05 11.58
N ASN A 183 -0.27 -7.39 12.65
CA ASN A 183 0.56 -7.08 13.81
C ASN A 183 1.08 -8.33 14.51
N ASP A 184 0.31 -9.43 14.55
CA ASP A 184 0.74 -10.71 15.13
C ASP A 184 1.83 -11.42 14.31
N ARG A 185 2.07 -10.99 13.07
CA ARG A 185 3.03 -11.59 12.13
C ARG A 185 4.22 -10.69 11.83
N ILE A 186 4.23 -9.47 12.35
CA ILE A 186 5.43 -8.62 12.33
C ILE A 186 6.30 -9.08 13.50
N PRO A 187 7.46 -9.71 13.25
CA PRO A 187 8.32 -10.17 14.33
C PRO A 187 8.81 -8.97 15.16
N SER A 188 8.95 -9.16 16.47
CA SER A 188 9.69 -8.22 17.29
C SER A 188 11.14 -8.18 16.79
N VAL A 189 11.67 -6.97 16.59
CA VAL A 189 13.10 -6.80 16.32
C VAL A 189 13.87 -7.39 17.49
N LEU A 190 14.69 -8.40 17.22
CA LEU A 190 15.57 -8.98 18.23
C LEU A 190 16.65 -7.95 18.56
N PRO A 191 16.79 -7.54 19.84
CA PRO A 191 17.93 -6.71 20.20
C PRO A 191 19.22 -7.48 19.90
N GLY A 192 20.12 -6.87 19.11
CA GLY A 192 21.35 -7.51 18.64
C GLY A 192 21.27 -8.14 17.25
N ASP A 193 20.08 -8.28 16.63
CA ASP A 193 19.96 -8.63 15.21
C ASP A 193 20.23 -7.36 14.38
N LEU A 194 21.49 -7.18 13.99
CA LEU A 194 21.98 -5.98 13.32
C LEU A 194 21.93 -6.11 11.79
N ASN A 195 21.76 -7.33 11.29
CA ASN A 195 21.72 -7.62 9.86
C ASN A 195 20.28 -7.84 9.34
N GLY A 196 19.33 -8.07 10.24
CA GLY A 196 17.90 -8.22 9.99
C GLY A 196 17.46 -9.64 9.64
N ASP A 197 18.23 -10.68 9.99
CA ASP A 197 17.97 -12.07 9.63
C ASP A 197 17.15 -12.88 10.65
N ASP A 198 16.66 -12.23 11.71
CA ASP A 198 15.97 -12.87 12.84
C ASP A 198 16.86 -13.77 13.71
N GLU A 199 18.19 -13.68 13.59
CA GLU A 199 19.16 -14.35 14.45
C GLU A 199 20.15 -13.34 15.03
N VAL A 200 20.78 -13.67 16.17
CA VAL A 200 21.88 -12.88 16.73
C VAL A 200 23.13 -13.72 16.74
N ASP A 201 23.96 -13.55 15.73
CA ASP A 201 25.10 -14.42 15.49
C ASP A 201 26.38 -13.67 15.03
N ILE A 202 27.33 -14.41 14.45
CA ILE A 202 28.59 -13.84 13.99
C ILE A 202 28.43 -12.86 12.83
N ALA A 203 27.37 -12.95 12.03
CA ALA A 203 27.05 -11.99 10.99
C ALA A 203 26.67 -10.64 11.63
N ASP A 204 25.89 -10.64 12.72
CA ASP A 204 25.57 -9.41 13.47
C ASP A 204 26.79 -8.85 14.18
N PHE A 205 27.60 -9.71 14.79
CA PHE A 205 28.86 -9.26 15.38
C PHE A 205 29.77 -8.61 14.33
N SER A 206 29.72 -9.07 13.08
CA SER A 206 30.44 -8.44 11.97
C SER A 206 29.88 -7.06 11.62
N VAL A 207 28.58 -6.81 11.79
CA VAL A 207 27.98 -5.47 11.67
C VAL A 207 28.44 -4.60 12.84
N PHE A 208 28.35 -5.11 14.08
CA PHE A 208 28.77 -4.43 15.31
C PHE A 208 30.25 -3.99 15.23
N ALA A 209 31.15 -4.93 14.89
CA ALA A 209 32.59 -4.68 14.83
C ALA A 209 32.98 -3.60 13.81
N ARG A 210 32.18 -3.38 12.75
CA ARG A 210 32.40 -2.27 11.79
C ARG A 210 32.09 -0.91 12.38
N GLN A 211 31.28 -0.84 13.42
CA GLN A 211 30.89 0.39 14.10
C GLN A 211 31.71 0.64 15.36
N TRP A 212 32.51 -0.33 15.81
CA TRP A 212 33.39 -0.16 16.95
C TRP A 212 34.61 0.73 16.62
N PRO A 213 35.00 1.72 17.45
CA PRO A 213 34.28 2.36 18.54
C PRO A 213 33.86 3.78 18.11
N ARG A 214 32.84 3.88 17.25
CA ARG A 214 32.35 5.18 16.76
C ARG A 214 31.77 6.00 17.90
N THR A 215 31.90 7.32 17.82
CA THR A 215 31.40 8.28 18.81
C THR A 215 30.54 9.39 18.18
N ASP A 216 30.11 9.14 16.94
CA ASP A 216 29.34 10.06 16.10
C ASP A 216 28.02 9.44 15.66
N CYS A 217 27.46 8.52 16.46
CA CYS A 217 26.21 7.85 16.17
C CYS A 217 25.04 8.84 16.29
N GLN A 218 24.13 8.86 15.29
CA GLN A 218 23.02 9.81 15.23
C GLN A 218 21.70 9.09 14.89
N PRO A 219 20.55 9.57 15.40
CA PRO A 219 19.22 9.07 15.01
C PRO A 219 18.97 9.17 13.50
N PRO A 220 18.04 8.37 12.93
CA PRO A 220 17.10 7.46 13.59
C PRO A 220 17.62 6.04 13.85
N ASN A 221 18.76 5.68 13.27
CA ASN A 221 19.36 4.34 13.41
C ASN A 221 20.84 4.50 13.80
N PRO A 222 21.13 4.81 15.07
CA PRO A 222 22.46 5.20 15.53
C PRO A 222 23.45 4.07 15.28
N CYS A 223 24.45 4.34 14.44
CA CYS A 223 25.46 3.39 13.99
C CYS A 223 24.87 2.04 13.52
N LEU A 224 23.81 2.08 12.70
CA LEU A 224 23.11 0.88 12.19
C LEU A 224 22.54 -0.02 13.31
N GLY A 225 22.25 0.55 14.48
CA GLY A 225 21.72 -0.17 15.64
C GLY A 225 22.78 -0.74 16.57
N ALA A 226 24.07 -0.56 16.24
CA ALA A 226 25.17 -0.97 17.09
C ALA A 226 25.27 -0.13 18.37
N ASP A 227 24.85 1.14 18.32
CA ASP A 227 24.59 1.99 19.50
C ASP A 227 23.19 1.62 20.05
N SER A 228 23.17 0.53 20.79
CA SER A 228 21.98 -0.10 21.39
C SER A 228 21.54 0.60 22.68
N GLU A 229 22.41 1.45 23.22
CA GLU A 229 22.22 2.29 24.38
C GLU A 229 22.38 3.74 23.94
N PRO A 230 21.39 4.34 23.23
CA PRO A 230 21.56 5.50 22.36
C PRO A 230 22.12 6.75 23.07
N ASP A 231 23.43 6.76 23.31
CA ASP A 231 24.21 7.76 24.04
C ASP A 231 25.24 8.45 23.12
N GLY A 232 25.34 7.96 21.88
CA GLY A 232 26.08 8.56 20.78
C GLY A 232 27.37 7.83 20.42
N ASP A 233 27.73 6.75 21.13
CA ASP A 233 28.89 5.94 20.81
C ASP A 233 28.60 4.43 20.70
N VAL A 234 29.61 3.66 20.30
CA VAL A 234 29.56 2.19 20.27
C VAL A 234 30.68 1.68 21.16
N ASP A 235 30.31 1.26 22.37
CA ASP A 235 31.27 0.94 23.42
C ASP A 235 30.97 -0.39 24.15
N TRP A 236 31.65 -0.59 25.29
CA TRP A 236 31.53 -1.82 26.05
C TRP A 236 30.12 -2.09 26.58
N LEU A 237 29.31 -1.06 26.81
CA LEU A 237 27.91 -1.19 27.22
C LEU A 237 27.06 -1.74 26.07
N ASP A 238 27.31 -1.30 24.84
CA ASP A 238 26.65 -1.88 23.66
C ASP A 238 27.06 -3.32 23.42
N LEU A 239 28.36 -3.63 23.54
CA LEU A 239 28.82 -5.01 23.40
C LEU A 239 28.19 -5.91 24.47
N ALA A 240 28.04 -5.44 25.70
CA ALA A 240 27.38 -6.19 26.77
C ALA A 240 25.90 -6.46 26.45
N LYS A 241 25.18 -5.46 25.89
CA LYS A 241 23.81 -5.64 25.42
C LYS A 241 23.73 -6.64 24.27
N PHE A 242 24.55 -6.47 23.23
CA PHE A 242 24.64 -7.41 22.11
C PHE A 242 24.90 -8.84 22.61
N ALA A 243 25.89 -9.03 23.47
CA ALA A 243 26.26 -10.34 24.01
C ALA A 243 25.15 -10.98 24.89
N SER A 244 24.28 -10.19 25.51
CA SER A 244 23.14 -10.71 26.29
C SER A 244 22.07 -11.40 25.43
N HIS A 245 22.10 -11.14 24.12
CA HIS A 245 21.22 -11.74 23.13
C HIS A 245 21.94 -12.73 22.21
N TRP A 246 23.20 -13.05 22.49
CA TRP A 246 24.02 -13.94 21.66
C TRP A 246 23.35 -15.30 21.44
N LEU A 247 23.25 -15.73 20.17
CA LEU A 247 22.61 -16.96 19.72
C LEU A 247 21.12 -17.06 20.07
N THR A 248 20.45 -15.92 20.20
CA THR A 248 18.98 -15.88 20.21
C THR A 248 18.46 -15.80 18.77
N ALA A 249 17.26 -16.31 18.55
CA ALA A 249 16.59 -16.30 17.25
C ALA A 249 15.08 -16.22 17.46
N ASN A 250 14.37 -15.56 16.54
CA ASN A 250 12.92 -15.63 16.48
C ASN A 250 12.53 -17.01 15.90
N PRO A 251 11.36 -17.56 16.27
CA PRO A 251 10.90 -18.80 15.67
C PRO A 251 10.79 -18.63 14.14
N PRO A 252 11.15 -19.65 13.35
CA PRO A 252 10.93 -19.60 11.90
C PRO A 252 9.44 -19.44 11.61
N HIS A 253 9.11 -18.44 10.79
CA HIS A 253 7.75 -18.08 10.38
C HIS A 253 7.42 -18.57 8.96
#